data_AF-A0A7S2ETS4-F1
#
_entry.id   AF-A0A7S2ETS4-F1
#
_cell.length_a   1.000
_cell.length_b   1.000
_cell.length_c   1.000
_cell.angle_alpha   90.00
_cell.angle_beta   90.00
_cell.angle_gamma   90.00
#
_symmetry.space_group_name_H-M   'P 1'
#
loop_
_entity.id
_entity.type
_entity.pdbx_description
1 polymer ?
#
loop_
_entity_poly.entity_id
_entity_poly.type
_entity_poly.pdbx_seq_one_letter_code
_entity_poly.pdbx_strand_id
1 'polypeptide(L)'
;DKKALALERIKVVVESSSNSRKRLPRGKVTKHGDVCISTAMSVQQIQSAIANLSNDARRIKQVEEEENQLCLKRMNLLRDALSLRNVFKMKPSTVTSDQVLDCLDRLFLLLDVDGVGGDVDYAQKKKMEELRCRLAGQSLGITGSGHFCHLGDDGSVLIPWDWHC
;
A
#
# COMPACT_ATOMS: atom_id res chain seq x y z
N ASP A 1 -6.56 0.08 29.66
CA ASP A 1 -6.42 -1.29 29.11
C ASP A 1 -5.02 -1.61 28.64
N LYS A 2 -4.42 -2.65 29.24
CA LYS A 2 -3.10 -3.15 28.89
C LYS A 2 -3.20 -3.87 27.54
N LYS A 3 -2.92 -3.16 26.43
CA LYS A 3 -2.52 -3.82 25.18
C LYS A 3 -1.26 -4.61 25.51
N ALA A 4 -1.40 -5.91 25.72
CA ALA A 4 -0.26 -6.81 25.74
C ALA A 4 0.55 -6.49 24.48
N LEU A 5 1.83 -6.15 24.66
CA LEU A 5 2.83 -6.10 23.60
C LEU A 5 2.85 -7.49 22.96
N ALA A 6 1.96 -7.75 22.03
CA ALA A 6 2.06 -8.88 21.13
C ALA A 6 3.35 -8.64 20.37
N LEU A 7 4.44 -9.24 20.85
CA LEU A 7 5.74 -9.18 20.21
C LEU A 7 5.52 -9.57 18.75
N GLU A 8 5.65 -8.58 17.88
CA GLU A 8 5.40 -8.74 16.47
C GLU A 8 6.28 -9.88 15.94
N ARG A 9 5.63 -10.88 15.35
CA ARG A 9 6.34 -12.10 14.91
C ARG A 9 7.18 -11.76 13.69
N ILE A 10 8.50 -11.85 13.86
CA ILE A 10 9.44 -11.74 12.75
C ILE A 10 9.38 -13.03 11.97
N LYS A 11 9.08 -12.92 10.67
CA LYS A 11 9.07 -14.06 9.77
C LYS A 11 10.50 -14.26 9.25
N VAL A 12 10.96 -15.49 9.37
CA VAL A 12 12.28 -15.91 8.89
C VAL A 12 12.08 -16.77 7.66
N VAL A 13 12.75 -16.38 6.57
CA VAL A 13 12.72 -17.10 5.30
C VAL A 13 14.08 -17.78 5.11
N VAL A 14 14.05 -19.09 4.90
CA VAL A 14 15.28 -19.87 4.71
C VAL A 14 15.49 -20.07 3.21
N GLU A 15 16.56 -19.50 2.67
CA GLU A 15 16.92 -19.63 1.25
C GLU A 15 17.90 -20.79 1.04
N SER A 16 17.55 -21.69 0.09
CA SER A 16 18.45 -22.77 -0.36
C SER A 16 19.65 -22.19 -1.10
N SER A 17 20.83 -22.74 -0.82
CA SER A 17 22.11 -22.36 -1.43
C SER A 17 22.14 -22.50 -2.97
N SER A 18 21.22 -23.27 -3.55
CA SER A 18 21.09 -23.47 -5.00
C SER A 18 20.51 -22.27 -5.77
N ASN A 19 19.77 -21.36 -5.11
CA ASN A 19 19.11 -20.23 -5.76
C ASN A 19 19.84 -18.90 -5.64
N SER A 20 21.00 -18.85 -4.98
CA SER A 20 21.69 -17.60 -4.69
C SER A 20 23.03 -17.53 -5.43
N ARG A 21 23.11 -16.72 -6.51
CA ARG A 21 24.40 -16.31 -7.11
C ARG A 21 25.33 -15.56 -6.13
N LYS A 22 24.85 -15.24 -4.93
CA LYS A 22 25.63 -14.69 -3.82
C LYS A 22 25.26 -15.45 -2.55
N ARG A 23 26.17 -16.30 -2.03
CA ARG A 23 26.06 -16.83 -0.67
C ARG A 23 25.75 -15.67 0.28
N LEU A 24 24.70 -15.78 1.10
CA LEU A 24 24.36 -14.80 2.14
C LEU A 24 25.02 -15.23 3.45
N PRO A 25 26.26 -14.79 3.75
CA PRO A 25 27.02 -15.36 4.86
C PRO A 25 26.53 -14.83 6.22
N ARG A 26 25.69 -13.79 6.22
CA ARG A 26 25.27 -13.02 7.41
C ARG A 26 23.77 -12.80 7.53
N GLY A 27 22.96 -13.43 6.67
CA GLY A 27 21.54 -13.09 6.51
C GLY A 27 21.33 -11.68 5.93
N LYS A 28 20.09 -11.37 5.54
CA LYS A 28 19.66 -10.04 5.07
C LYS A 28 18.22 -9.79 5.49
N VAL A 29 17.81 -8.53 5.62
CA VAL A 29 16.40 -8.16 5.75
C VAL A 29 15.86 -7.83 4.36
N THR A 30 14.67 -8.33 4.04
CA THR A 30 13.97 -8.00 2.78
C THR A 30 13.26 -6.66 2.89
N LYS A 31 12.79 -6.14 1.75
CA LYS A 31 11.97 -4.93 1.71
C LYS A 31 10.63 -5.05 2.45
N HIS A 32 10.18 -6.27 2.77
CA HIS A 32 8.93 -6.55 3.51
C HIS A 32 9.19 -6.85 5.00
N GLY A 33 10.42 -6.57 5.48
CA GLY A 33 10.81 -6.84 6.86
C GLY A 33 10.89 -8.34 7.22
N ASP A 34 10.97 -9.24 6.23
CA ASP A 34 11.30 -10.65 6.47
C ASP A 34 12.83 -10.81 6.60
N VAL A 35 13.28 -11.66 7.52
CA VAL A 35 14.71 -11.98 7.70
C VAL A 35 15.05 -13.19 6.83
N CYS A 36 15.84 -13.00 5.78
CA CYS A 36 16.35 -14.08 4.94
C CYS A 36 17.67 -14.61 5.49
N ILE A 37 17.73 -15.93 5.74
CA ILE A 37 18.93 -16.64 6.18
C ILE A 37 19.27 -17.78 5.21
N SER A 38 20.54 -18.15 5.14
CA SER A 38 21.00 -19.24 4.29
C SER A 38 20.89 -20.58 5.01
N THR A 39 20.48 -21.62 4.28
CA THR A 39 20.55 -23.04 4.70
C THR A 39 21.95 -23.50 5.13
N ALA A 40 23.02 -22.81 4.69
CA ALA A 40 24.40 -23.17 5.03
C ALA A 40 24.86 -22.64 6.41
N MET A 41 24.03 -21.89 7.13
CA MET A 41 24.37 -21.30 8.42
C MET A 41 24.19 -22.32 9.56
N SER A 42 25.11 -22.32 10.53
CA SER A 42 24.94 -23.08 11.77
C SER A 42 23.83 -22.48 12.63
N VAL A 43 23.27 -23.26 13.56
CA VAL A 43 22.22 -22.78 14.49
C VAL A 43 22.66 -21.53 15.26
N GLN A 44 23.92 -21.49 15.71
CA GLN A 44 24.49 -20.32 16.41
C GLN A 44 24.55 -19.09 15.49
N GLN A 45 24.95 -19.28 14.23
CA GLN A 45 24.96 -18.19 13.24
C GLN A 45 23.55 -17.69 12.92
N ILE A 46 22.56 -18.59 12.86
CA ILE A 46 21.16 -18.23 12.68
C ILE A 46 20.65 -17.41 13.86
N GLN A 47 20.90 -17.84 15.09
CA GLN A 47 20.51 -17.11 16.30
C GLN A 47 21.13 -15.71 16.33
N SER A 48 22.43 -15.60 16.04
CA SER A 48 23.13 -14.32 15.96
C SER A 48 22.57 -13.42 14.86
N ALA A 49 22.33 -13.97 13.66
CA ALA A 49 21.75 -13.21 12.55
C ALA A 49 20.33 -12.72 12.85
N ILE A 50 19.47 -13.56 13.45
CA ILE A 50 18.13 -13.13 13.87
C ILE A 50 18.23 -12.03 14.91
N ALA A 51 19.07 -12.18 15.94
CA ALA A 51 19.25 -11.16 16.97
C ALA A 51 19.66 -9.81 16.37
N ASN A 52 20.66 -9.82 15.47
CA ASN A 52 21.19 -8.62 14.84
C ASN A 52 20.20 -7.96 13.87
N LEU A 53 19.48 -8.75 13.07
CA LEU A 53 18.59 -8.25 12.01
C LEU A 53 17.15 -7.99 12.49
N SER A 54 16.81 -8.44 13.70
CA SER A 54 15.44 -8.36 14.23
C SER A 54 14.92 -6.93 14.35
N ASN A 55 15.77 -6.00 14.79
CA ASN A 55 15.38 -4.60 14.96
C ASN A 55 15.11 -3.93 13.61
N ASP A 56 15.96 -4.18 12.61
CA ASP A 56 15.76 -3.66 11.25
C ASP A 56 14.50 -4.21 10.60
N ALA A 57 14.27 -5.52 10.74
CA ALA A 57 13.06 -6.20 10.27
C ALA A 57 11.80 -5.59 10.88
N ARG A 58 11.78 -5.37 12.20
CA ARG A 58 10.65 -4.70 12.89
C ARG A 58 10.46 -3.27 12.40
N ARG A 59 11.54 -2.50 12.28
CA ARG A 59 11.45 -1.11 11.80
C ARG A 59 10.84 -1.04 10.41
N ILE A 60 11.25 -1.92 9.49
CA ILE A 60 10.71 -1.97 8.14
C ILE A 60 9.22 -2.36 8.16
N LYS A 61 8.83 -3.39 8.93
CA LYS A 61 7.43 -3.78 9.06
C LYS A 61 6.56 -2.68 9.66
N GLN A 62 7.07 -1.98 10.67
CA GLN A 62 6.35 -0.89 11.29
C GLN A 62 6.07 0.23 10.29
N VAL A 63 7.06 0.61 9.47
CA VAL A 63 6.88 1.60 8.41
C VAL A 63 5.86 1.12 7.36
N GLU A 64 5.99 -0.13 6.88
CA GLU A 64 5.05 -0.71 5.91
C GLU A 64 3.61 -0.76 6.45
N GLU A 65 3.44 -1.08 7.74
CA GLU A 65 2.13 -1.05 8.41
C GLU A 65 1.60 0.38 8.55
N GLU A 66 2.42 1.35 8.94
CA GLU A 66 2.03 2.76 9.02
C GLU A 66 1.58 3.30 7.66
N GLU A 67 2.30 2.96 6.58
CA GLU A 67 1.93 3.30 5.19
C GLU A 67 0.63 2.62 4.76
N ASN A 68 0.46 1.33 5.07
CA ASN A 68 -0.78 0.61 4.76
C ASN A 68 -1.98 1.20 5.51
N GLN A 69 -1.81 1.58 6.78
CA GLN A 69 -2.85 2.24 7.57
C GLN A 69 -3.18 3.63 7.01
N LEU A 70 -2.18 4.41 6.59
CA LEU A 70 -2.39 5.69 5.92
C LEU A 70 -3.16 5.51 4.61
N CYS A 71 -2.78 4.52 3.81
CA CYS A 71 -3.44 4.16 2.56
C CYS A 71 -4.90 3.80 2.79
N LEU A 72 -5.20 2.91 3.74
CA LEU A 72 -6.55 2.54 4.12
C LEU A 72 -7.38 3.74 4.60
N LYS A 73 -6.80 4.63 5.41
CA LYS A 73 -7.47 5.86 5.85
C LYS A 73 -7.86 6.74 4.66
N ARG A 74 -6.93 7.00 3.75
CA ARG A 74 -7.19 7.81 2.54
C ARG A 74 -8.20 7.16 1.61
N MET A 75 -8.15 5.86 1.40
CA MET A 75 -9.16 5.15 0.62
C MET A 75 -10.55 5.29 1.23
N ASN A 76 -10.68 5.23 2.55
CA ASN A 76 -11.95 5.45 3.24
C ASN A 76 -12.42 6.91 3.13
N LEU A 77 -11.53 7.89 3.25
CA LEU A 77 -11.88 9.30 3.06
C LEU A 77 -12.43 9.55 1.65
N LEU A 78 -11.77 9.03 0.63
CA LEU A 78 -12.23 9.14 -0.76
C LEU A 78 -13.58 8.43 -0.97
N ARG A 79 -13.72 7.23 -0.39
CA ARG A 79 -14.96 6.46 -0.43
C ARG A 79 -16.11 7.29 0.12
N ASP A 80 -15.93 7.91 1.27
CA ASP A 80 -16.96 8.66 1.96
C ASP A 80 -17.27 9.98 1.21
N ALA A 81 -16.24 10.68 0.73
CA ALA A 81 -16.36 11.93 -0.03
C ALA A 81 -17.18 11.77 -1.32
N LEU A 82 -16.93 10.68 -2.06
CA LEU A 82 -17.62 10.38 -3.32
C LEU A 82 -18.83 9.45 -3.13
N SER A 83 -19.15 9.05 -1.89
CA SER A 83 -20.22 8.10 -1.57
C SER A 83 -20.10 6.78 -2.35
N LEU A 84 -18.86 6.32 -2.55
CA LEU A 84 -18.54 5.06 -3.23
C LEU A 84 -18.93 3.87 -2.33
N ARG A 85 -19.27 2.75 -2.97
CA ARG A 85 -19.47 1.48 -2.26
C ARG A 85 -18.17 0.94 -1.71
N ASN A 86 -17.09 1.02 -2.50
CA ASN A 86 -15.79 0.52 -2.11
C ASN A 86 -14.67 1.24 -2.89
N VAL A 87 -13.52 1.39 -2.25
CA VAL A 87 -12.26 1.76 -2.92
C VAL A 87 -11.30 0.62 -2.66
N PHE A 88 -10.65 0.08 -3.68
CA PHE A 88 -9.78 -1.08 -3.53
C PHE A 88 -8.56 -1.03 -4.46
N LYS A 89 -7.57 -1.81 -4.08
CA LYS A 89 -6.36 -2.07 -4.86
C LYS A 89 -6.55 -3.37 -5.64
N MET A 90 -6.37 -3.36 -6.96
CA MET A 90 -6.61 -4.53 -7.80
C MET A 90 -5.57 -5.64 -7.52
N LYS A 91 -5.99 -6.91 -7.47
CA LYS A 91 -5.11 -8.09 -7.32
C LYS A 91 -4.97 -8.83 -8.66
N PRO A 92 -3.78 -9.39 -9.02
CA PRO A 92 -2.52 -9.38 -8.27
C PRO A 92 -1.85 -8.01 -8.38
N SER A 93 -1.67 -7.35 -7.23
CA SER A 93 -1.32 -5.93 -7.23
C SER A 93 0.16 -5.74 -7.57
N THR A 94 0.46 -5.50 -8.84
CA THR A 94 1.73 -4.88 -9.25
C THR A 94 1.91 -3.49 -8.64
N VAL A 95 0.80 -2.87 -8.23
CA VAL A 95 0.77 -1.58 -7.55
C VAL A 95 1.30 -1.70 -6.11
N THR A 96 2.18 -0.81 -5.66
CA THR A 96 2.62 -0.68 -4.26
C THR A 96 1.68 0.20 -3.44
N SER A 97 1.78 0.20 -2.11
CA SER A 97 0.97 1.09 -1.26
C SER A 97 1.31 2.57 -1.53
N ASP A 98 2.57 2.88 -1.78
CA ASP A 98 3.03 4.22 -2.18
C ASP A 98 2.39 4.71 -3.48
N GLN A 99 2.34 3.84 -4.50
CA GLN A 99 1.71 4.17 -5.77
C GLN A 99 0.20 4.43 -5.62
N VAL A 100 -0.45 3.69 -4.72
CA VAL A 100 -1.86 3.95 -4.37
C VAL A 100 -1.98 5.30 -3.66
N LEU A 101 -1.10 5.61 -2.71
CA LEU A 101 -1.10 6.89 -2.00
C LEU A 101 -0.91 8.08 -2.95
N ASP A 102 0.05 8.00 -3.87
CA ASP A 102 0.28 9.02 -4.89
C ASP A 102 -0.93 9.22 -5.81
N CYS A 103 -1.61 8.12 -6.15
CA CYS A 103 -2.85 8.17 -6.93
C CYS A 103 -3.97 8.87 -6.15
N LEU A 104 -4.15 8.52 -4.87
CA LEU A 104 -5.16 9.12 -3.99
C LEU A 104 -4.90 10.60 -3.76
N ASP A 105 -3.65 11.02 -3.55
CA ASP A 105 -3.29 12.43 -3.36
C ASP A 105 -3.61 13.29 -4.57
N ARG A 106 -3.39 12.75 -5.78
CA ARG A 106 -3.78 13.43 -7.01
C ARG A 106 -5.30 13.55 -7.15
N LEU A 107 -6.04 12.51 -6.76
CA LEU A 107 -7.51 12.58 -6.73
C LEU A 107 -7.99 13.62 -5.72
N PHE A 108 -7.42 13.65 -4.52
CA PHE A 108 -7.78 14.62 -3.50
C PHE A 108 -7.47 16.05 -3.92
N LEU A 109 -6.34 16.28 -4.59
CA LEU A 109 -5.99 17.59 -5.13
C LEU A 109 -6.97 18.04 -6.23
N LEU A 110 -7.34 17.13 -7.14
CA LEU A 110 -8.26 17.44 -8.24
C LEU A 110 -9.70 17.67 -7.76
N LEU A 111 -10.12 16.93 -6.74
CA LEU A 111 -11.48 16.97 -6.20
C LEU A 111 -11.62 17.94 -5.02
N ASP A 112 -10.52 18.54 -4.55
CA ASP A 112 -10.45 19.41 -3.37
C ASP A 112 -11.15 18.82 -2.14
N VAL A 113 -10.95 17.53 -1.90
CA VAL A 113 -11.67 16.80 -0.82
C VAL A 113 -11.25 17.28 0.57
N ASP A 114 -9.98 17.68 0.73
CA ASP A 114 -9.45 18.10 2.02
C ASP A 114 -9.71 19.59 2.31
N GLY A 115 -10.26 20.36 1.35
CA GLY A 115 -10.59 21.78 1.52
C GLY A 115 -9.41 22.66 1.91
N VAL A 116 -8.18 22.21 1.61
CA VAL A 116 -6.92 22.93 1.92
C VAL A 116 -6.66 24.04 0.91
N GLY A 117 -7.37 24.04 -0.23
CA GLY A 117 -7.39 25.14 -1.18
C GLY A 117 -8.18 26.34 -0.65
N GLY A 118 -7.47 27.41 -0.27
CA GLY A 118 -8.10 28.72 -0.08
C GLY A 118 -8.84 29.15 -1.35
N ASP A 119 -10.05 29.68 -1.17
CA ASP A 119 -11.02 30.05 -2.22
C ASP A 119 -11.39 28.91 -3.19
N VAL A 120 -12.28 28.02 -2.73
CA VAL A 120 -12.87 26.99 -3.58
C VAL A 120 -13.75 27.62 -4.64
N ASP A 121 -13.30 27.59 -5.89
CA ASP A 121 -14.07 28.01 -7.07
C ASP A 121 -15.40 27.23 -7.11
N TYR A 122 -16.51 27.96 -7.24
CA TYR A 122 -17.85 27.41 -7.37
C TYR A 122 -17.93 26.35 -8.48
N ALA A 123 -17.17 26.53 -9.56
CA ALA A 123 -17.11 25.58 -10.66
C ALA A 123 -16.54 24.21 -10.24
N GLN A 124 -15.58 24.18 -9.31
CA GLN A 124 -14.95 22.94 -8.85
C GLN A 124 -15.85 22.16 -7.89
N LYS A 125 -16.55 22.86 -6.97
CA LYS A 125 -17.60 22.23 -6.14
C LYS A 125 -18.69 21.58 -6.97
N LYS A 126 -19.16 22.27 -8.02
CA LYS A 126 -20.19 21.71 -8.92
C LYS A 126 -19.69 20.44 -9.61
N LYS A 127 -18.45 20.43 -10.13
CA LYS A 127 -17.86 19.23 -10.73
C LYS A 127 -17.73 18.07 -9.74
N MET A 128 -17.31 18.36 -8.50
CA MET A 128 -17.23 17.36 -7.44
C MET A 128 -18.61 16.76 -7.15
N GLU A 129 -19.65 17.59 -7.07
CA GLU A 129 -21.01 17.13 -6.81
C GLU A 129 -21.59 16.32 -7.98
N GLU A 130 -21.30 16.71 -9.22
CA GLU A 130 -21.65 15.93 -10.41
C GLU A 130 -20.94 14.57 -10.41
N LEU A 131 -19.66 14.52 -10.07
CA LEU A 131 -18.89 13.27 -9.96
C LEU A 131 -19.43 12.39 -8.84
N ARG A 132 -19.70 12.97 -7.67
CA ARG A 132 -20.32 12.27 -6.54
C ARG A 132 -21.66 11.66 -6.96
N CYS A 133 -22.52 12.41 -7.63
CA CYS A 133 -23.82 11.89 -8.12
C CYS A 133 -23.65 10.72 -9.09
N ARG A 134 -22.65 10.78 -9.98
CA ARG A 134 -22.40 9.73 -11.00
C ARG A 134 -21.73 8.48 -10.44
N LEU A 135 -20.89 8.66 -9.43
CA LEU A 135 -20.09 7.59 -8.84
C LEU A 135 -20.70 7.01 -7.55
N ALA A 136 -21.72 7.65 -6.99
CA ALA A 136 -22.38 7.18 -5.78
C ALA A 136 -22.82 5.71 -5.92
N GLY A 137 -22.46 4.89 -4.93
CA GLY A 137 -22.74 3.46 -4.91
C GLY A 137 -21.86 2.60 -5.84
N GLN A 138 -20.96 3.21 -6.62
CA GLN A 138 -20.00 2.47 -7.45
C GLN A 138 -18.75 2.09 -6.67
N SER A 139 -18.01 1.11 -7.18
CA SER A 139 -16.70 0.75 -6.64
C SER A 139 -15.60 1.39 -7.48
N LEU A 140 -14.51 1.83 -6.84
CA LEU A 140 -13.32 2.36 -7.52
C LEU A 140 -12.13 1.45 -7.24
N GLY A 141 -11.51 0.92 -8.30
CA GLY A 141 -10.30 0.12 -8.22
C GLY A 141 -9.09 0.89 -8.75
N ILE A 142 -7.96 0.79 -8.04
CA ILE A 142 -6.66 1.29 -8.51
C ILE A 142 -5.86 0.13 -9.09
N THR A 143 -5.43 0.26 -10.35
CA THR A 143 -4.73 -0.77 -11.12
C THR A 143 -3.29 -0.37 -11.47
N GLY A 144 -2.55 -1.30 -12.08
CA GLY A 144 -1.17 -1.15 -12.54
C GLY A 144 -0.99 -0.07 -13.60
N SER A 145 0.27 0.19 -13.96
CA SER A 145 0.61 1.08 -15.06
C SER A 145 0.25 0.48 -16.42
N GLY A 146 0.10 1.35 -17.43
CA GLY A 146 -0.17 0.95 -18.82
C GLY A 146 -1.63 0.55 -19.11
N HIS A 147 -2.52 0.74 -18.14
CA HIS A 147 -3.97 0.62 -18.34
C HIS A 147 -4.58 2.01 -18.59
N PHE A 148 -5.76 2.06 -19.20
CA PHE A 148 -6.58 3.28 -19.27
C PHE A 148 -7.64 3.25 -18.18
N CYS A 149 -8.25 4.40 -17.88
CA CYS A 149 -9.46 4.42 -17.07
C CYS A 149 -10.57 3.64 -17.80
N HIS A 150 -11.11 2.61 -17.17
CA HIS A 150 -12.13 1.74 -17.77
C HIS A 150 -13.11 1.23 -16.72
N LEU A 151 -14.18 0.55 -17.17
CA LEU A 151 -15.10 -0.16 -16.29
C LEU A 151 -14.67 -1.63 -16.21
N GLY A 152 -14.59 -2.17 -15.00
CA GLY A 152 -14.46 -3.60 -14.77
C GLY A 152 -15.76 -4.34 -15.09
N ASP A 153 -15.65 -5.66 -15.24
CA ASP A 153 -16.79 -6.53 -15.55
C ASP A 153 -17.89 -6.51 -14.45
N ASP A 154 -17.51 -6.12 -13.23
CA ASP A 154 -18.41 -5.94 -12.08
C ASP A 154 -19.02 -4.53 -12.00
N GLY A 155 -18.76 -3.67 -12.99
CA GLY A 155 -19.18 -2.28 -13.03
C GLY A 155 -18.29 -1.33 -12.21
N SER A 156 -17.18 -1.80 -11.64
CA SER A 156 -16.24 -0.94 -10.92
C SER A 156 -15.52 0.02 -11.89
N VAL A 157 -15.29 1.25 -11.46
CA VAL A 157 -14.41 2.18 -12.19
C VAL A 157 -12.98 1.82 -11.85
N LEU A 158 -12.17 1.51 -12.85
CA LEU A 158 -10.76 1.15 -12.69
C LEU A 158 -9.89 2.29 -13.21
N ILE A 159 -9.01 2.81 -12.35
CA ILE A 159 -8.06 3.86 -12.69
C ILE A 159 -6.63 3.34 -12.52
N PRO A 160 -5.73 3.56 -13.48
CA PRO A 160 -4.33 3.17 -13.32
C PRO A 160 -3.65 4.10 -12.32
N TRP A 161 -2.75 3.59 -11.48
CA TRP A 161 -2.13 4.40 -10.44
C TRP A 161 -1.34 5.58 -11.01
N ASP A 162 -0.86 5.50 -12.26
CA ASP A 162 -0.03 6.46 -13.00
C ASP A 162 -0.82 7.27 -14.05
N TRP A 163 -2.16 7.30 -13.95
CA TRP A 163 -2.98 8.09 -14.87
C TRP A 163 -2.46 9.54 -15.00
N HIS A 164 -2.41 10.04 -16.23
CA HIS A 164 -2.06 11.42 -16.54
C HIS A 164 -3.27 12.09 -17.18
N CYS A 165 -3.61 13.27 -16.67
CA CYS A 165 -4.62 14.16 -17.23
C CYS A 165 -4.03 15.03 -18.35
#